data_AF-A0A8T3RSA0-F1
#
_entry.id   AF-A0A8T3RSA0-F1
#
_cell.length_a   1.000
_cell.length_b   1.000
_cell.length_c   1.000
_cell.angle_alpha   90.00
_cell.angle_beta   90.00
_cell.angle_gamma   90.00
#
_symmetry.space_group_name_H-M   'P 1'
#
loop_
_entity.id
_entity.type
_entity.pdbx_description
1 polymer ?
#
loop_
_entity_poly.entity_id
_entity_poly.type
_entity_poly.pdbx_seq_one_letter_code
_entity_poly.pdbx_strand_id
1 'polypeptide(L)'
;MLDAMELTGRSDRHIVILPGFGCGVHKAAIDPFIEMRRAAAQDGIDLCACSAFRSFDDQRRIWNAKYRGERPLYLPDGTIVPHATL
;
A
#
# COMPACT_ATOMS: atom_id res chain seq x y z
N MET A 1 -17.27 8.63 8.56
CA MET A 1 -17.43 7.17 8.42
C MET A 1 -17.33 6.85 6.94
N LEU A 2 -16.59 5.81 6.56
CA LEU A 2 -16.44 5.42 5.15
C LEU A 2 -17.71 4.70 4.69
N ASP A 3 -18.09 4.89 3.42
CA ASP A 3 -19.17 4.12 2.81
C ASP A 3 -18.68 2.76 2.24
N ALA A 4 -19.60 1.94 1.74
CA ALA A 4 -19.27 0.61 1.20
C ALA A 4 -18.33 0.67 -0.02
N MET A 5 -18.41 1.73 -0.83
CA MET A 5 -17.55 1.90 -2.01
C MET A 5 -16.13 2.29 -1.58
N GLU A 6 -16.02 3.17 -0.59
CA GLU A 6 -14.75 3.56 0.03
C GLU A 6 -14.09 2.38 0.76
N LEU A 7 -14.84 1.62 1.56
CA LEU A 7 -14.36 0.45 2.28
C LEU A 7 -13.87 -0.67 1.37
N THR A 8 -14.44 -0.78 0.17
CA THR A 8 -14.05 -1.82 -0.81
C THR A 8 -13.06 -1.30 -1.86
N GLY A 9 -12.55 -0.07 -1.72
CA GLY A 9 -11.60 0.53 -2.65
C GLY A 9 -12.17 0.81 -4.04
N ARG A 10 -13.50 0.83 -4.18
CA ARG A 10 -14.22 1.21 -5.41
C ARG A 10 -14.49 2.72 -5.50
N SER A 11 -14.16 3.45 -4.43
CA SER A 11 -14.14 4.91 -4.35
C SER A 11 -12.89 5.33 -3.58
N ASP A 12 -12.19 6.32 -4.10
CA ASP A 12 -10.98 6.91 -3.52
C ASP A 12 -11.21 8.32 -2.98
N ARG A 13 -12.48 8.72 -2.79
CA ARG A 13 -12.86 10.07 -2.29
C ARG A 13 -12.21 10.48 -0.96
N HIS A 14 -11.81 9.50 -0.15
CA HIS A 14 -11.15 9.72 1.13
C HIS A 14 -9.61 9.76 1.03
N ILE A 15 -9.08 9.57 -0.17
CA ILE A 15 -7.65 9.46 -0.48
C ILE A 15 -7.13 10.77 -1.06
N VAL A 16 -5.94 11.16 -0.62
CA VAL A 16 -5.21 12.30 -1.16
C VAL A 16 -3.81 11.88 -1.57
N ILE A 17 -3.31 12.49 -2.64
CA ILE A 17 -1.91 12.36 -3.05
C ILE A 17 -1.10 13.42 -2.30
N LEU A 18 -0.16 12.98 -1.47
CA LEU A 18 0.75 13.90 -0.80
C LEU A 18 1.90 14.29 -1.76
N PRO A 19 2.18 15.59 -1.95
CA PRO A 19 3.37 16.02 -2.68
C PRO A 19 4.64 15.43 -2.07
N GLY A 20 5.51 14.85 -2.90
CA GLY A 20 6.76 14.22 -2.44
C GLY A 20 6.65 12.78 -1.91
N PHE A 21 5.45 12.20 -1.89
CA PHE A 21 5.20 10.85 -1.35
C PHE A 21 4.98 9.77 -2.40
N GLY A 22 4.65 10.14 -3.64
CA GLY A 22 4.40 9.19 -4.73
C GLY A 22 3.21 8.24 -4.53
N CYS A 23 2.53 8.28 -3.37
CA CYS A 23 1.44 7.38 -3.01
C CYS A 23 0.23 8.13 -2.42
N GLY A 24 -0.96 7.57 -2.65
CA GLY A 24 -2.21 8.07 -2.04
C GLY A 24 -2.44 7.54 -0.63
N VAL A 25 -2.85 8.40 0.30
CA VAL A 25 -3.16 8.04 1.68
C VAL A 25 -4.53 8.56 2.11
N HIS A 26 -5.15 7.91 3.09
CA HIS A 26 -6.36 8.45 3.72
C HIS A 26 -6.03 9.79 4.40
N LYS A 27 -6.90 10.79 4.27
CA LYS A 27 -6.68 12.14 4.82
C LYS A 27 -6.26 12.18 6.30
N ALA A 28 -6.88 11.34 7.14
CA ALA A 28 -6.56 11.26 8.57
C ALA A 28 -5.19 10.60 8.88
N ALA A 29 -4.55 9.96 7.90
CA ALA A 29 -3.23 9.38 8.06
C ALA A 29 -2.10 10.37 7.73
N ILE A 30 -2.40 11.53 7.16
CA ILE A 30 -1.38 12.52 6.75
C ILE A 30 -0.57 13.00 7.96
N ASP A 31 -1.22 13.62 8.94
CA ASP A 31 -0.52 14.25 10.07
C ASP A 31 0.26 13.21 10.90
N PRO A 32 -0.34 12.05 11.28
CA PRO A 32 0.40 11.03 12.00
C PRO A 32 1.61 10.51 11.22
N PHE A 33 1.50 10.39 9.90
CA PHE A 33 2.58 9.91 9.07
C PHE A 33 3.71 10.95 8.93
N ILE A 34 3.38 12.24 8.82
CA ILE A 34 4.37 13.33 8.84
C ILE A 34 5.11 13.39 10.17
N GLU A 35 4.39 13.27 11.30
CA GLU A 35 5.02 13.22 12.62
C GLU A 35 5.94 12.01 12.77
N MET A 36 5.52 10.84 12.29
CA MET A 36 6.34 9.64 12.28
C MET A 36 7.62 9.84 11.44
N ARG A 37 7.54 10.50 10.28
CA ARG A 37 8.74 10.85 9.50
C ARG A 37 9.66 11.83 10.23
N ARG A 38 9.10 12.83 10.90
CA ARG A 38 9.88 13.82 11.67
C ARG A 38 10.64 13.15 12.80
N ALA A 39 9.99 12.25 13.53
CA ALA A 39 10.64 11.47 14.57
C ALA A 39 11.75 10.58 14.00
N ALA A 40 11.48 9.82 12.94
CA ALA A 40 12.47 8.99 12.28
C ALA A 40 13.69 9.79 11.78
N ALA A 41 13.47 11.00 11.26
CA ALA A 41 14.54 11.87 10.80
C ALA A 41 15.45 12.36 11.94
N GLN A 42 14.93 12.53 13.17
CA GLN A 42 15.75 12.86 14.35
C GLN A 42 16.74 11.74 14.69
N ASP A 43 16.38 10.50 14.34
CA ASP A 43 17.23 9.31 14.49
C ASP A 43 18.07 9.01 13.23
N GLY A 44 18.08 9.92 12.24
CA GLY A 44 18.82 9.74 10.98
C GLY A 44 18.20 8.73 10.01
N ILE A 45 16.91 8.39 10.18
CA ILE A 45 16.18 7.44 9.33
C ILE A 45 15.33 8.20 8.30
N ASP A 46 15.61 8.01 7.01
CA ASP A 46 14.72 8.50 5.94
C ASP A 46 13.54 7.54 5.73
N LEU A 47 12.46 7.78 6.46
CA LEU A 47 11.24 6.98 6.36
C LEU A 47 10.43 7.35 5.11
N CYS A 48 10.29 6.41 4.18
CA CYS A 48 9.50 6.57 2.96
C CYS A 48 8.33 5.59 2.89
N ALA A 49 7.24 5.98 2.23
CA ALA A 49 6.11 5.09 1.95
C ALA A 49 6.36 4.31 0.65
N CYS A 50 6.57 2.99 0.75
CA CYS A 50 6.77 2.14 -0.44
C CYS A 50 5.44 1.76 -1.12
N SER A 51 4.35 1.68 -0.35
CA SER A 51 3.00 1.39 -0.83
C SER A 51 1.98 1.89 0.18
N ALA A 52 0.85 2.43 -0.29
CA ALA A 52 -0.22 2.93 0.56
C ALA A 52 -1.60 2.47 0.04
N PHE A 53 -2.53 3.38 -0.22
CA PHE A 53 -3.85 3.03 -0.76
C PHE A 53 -3.72 2.33 -2.12
N ARG A 54 -4.57 1.32 -2.32
CA ARG A 54 -4.74 0.61 -3.58
C ARG A 54 -6.22 0.49 -3.84
N SER A 55 -6.65 0.88 -5.04
CA SER A 55 -8.02 0.68 -5.47
C SER A 55 -8.37 -0.82 -5.56
N PHE A 56 -9.65 -1.12 -5.69
CA PHE A 56 -10.12 -2.48 -5.99
C PHE A 56 -9.42 -3.05 -7.23
N ASP A 57 -9.28 -2.24 -8.28
CA ASP A 57 -8.67 -2.68 -9.53
C ASP A 57 -7.17 -2.94 -9.39
N ASP A 58 -6.46 -2.14 -8.61
CA ASP A 58 -5.05 -2.39 -8.29
C ASP A 58 -4.87 -3.71 -7.55
N GLN A 59 -5.68 -3.95 -6.51
CA GLN A 59 -5.60 -5.20 -5.75
C GLN A 59 -6.00 -6.40 -6.59
N ARG A 60 -7.06 -6.30 -7.40
CA ARG A 60 -7.48 -7.34 -8.34
C ARG A 60 -6.35 -7.67 -9.32
N ARG A 61 -5.70 -6.65 -9.89
CA ARG A 61 -4.56 -6.83 -10.81
C ARG A 61 -3.38 -7.51 -10.13
N ILE A 62 -3.00 -7.07 -8.93
CA ILE A 62 -1.91 -7.68 -8.15
C ILE A 62 -2.23 -9.13 -7.80
N TRP A 63 -3.46 -9.40 -7.36
CA TRP A 63 -3.92 -10.74 -7.01
C TRP A 63 -3.89 -11.66 -8.24
N ASN A 64 -4.46 -11.25 -9.36
CA ASN A 64 -4.47 -12.04 -10.60
C ASN A 64 -3.06 -12.35 -11.09
N ALA A 65 -2.16 -11.37 -11.06
CA ALA A 65 -0.77 -11.57 -11.48
C ALA A 65 -0.05 -12.60 -10.58
N LYS A 66 -0.29 -12.56 -9.27
CA LYS A 66 0.24 -13.57 -8.34
C LYS A 66 -0.38 -14.95 -8.57
N TYR A 67 -1.71 -15.01 -8.74
CA TYR A 67 -2.44 -16.25 -8.98
C TYR A 67 -2.05 -16.93 -10.28
N ARG A 68 -1.68 -16.17 -11.32
CA ARG A 68 -1.22 -16.69 -12.61
C ARG A 68 0.29 -16.96 -12.68
N GLY A 69 1.04 -16.67 -11.61
CA GLY A 69 2.50 -16.85 -11.59
C GLY A 69 3.29 -15.77 -12.33
N GLU A 70 2.64 -14.69 -12.78
CA GLU A 70 3.28 -13.52 -13.39
C GLU A 70 4.08 -12.70 -12.37
N ARG A 71 3.77 -12.89 -11.08
CA ARG A 71 4.50 -12.29 -9.95
C ARG A 71 4.78 -13.36 -8.88
N PRO A 72 5.95 -13.32 -8.24
CA PRO A 72 6.30 -14.28 -7.19
C PRO A 72 5.38 -14.14 -5.97
N LEU A 73 5.08 -15.29 -5.38
CA LEU A 73 4.54 -15.39 -4.02
C LEU A 73 5.70 -15.54 -3.05
N TYR A 74 5.57 -14.93 -1.88
CA TYR A 74 6.60 -14.96 -0.84
C TYR A 74 6.00 -15.49 0.45
N LEU A 75 6.74 -16.34 1.14
CA LEU A 75 6.52 -16.68 2.54
C LEU A 75 6.96 -15.53 3.46
N PRO A 76 6.59 -15.54 4.75
CA PRO A 76 6.95 -14.47 5.69
C PRO A 76 8.46 -14.24 5.85
N ASP A 77 9.27 -15.26 5.62
CA ASP A 77 10.75 -15.21 5.64
C ASP A 77 11.37 -14.67 4.33
N GLY A 78 10.54 -14.36 3.33
CA GLY A 78 10.97 -13.91 2.01
C GLY A 78 11.27 -15.03 1.01
N THR A 79 11.08 -16.29 1.37
CA THR A 79 11.25 -17.42 0.44
C THR A 79 10.18 -17.38 -0.66
N ILE A 80 10.59 -17.54 -1.92
CA ILE A 80 9.65 -17.59 -3.06
C ILE A 80 8.93 -18.94 -3.06
N VAL A 81 7.60 -18.91 -3.16
CA VAL A 81 6.80 -20.11 -3.42
C VAL A 81 6.74 -20.34 -4.92
N PRO A 82 7.23 -21.49 -5.43
CA PRO A 82 7.12 -21.82 -6.84
C PRO A 82 5.65 -21.85 -7.26
N HIS A 83 5.31 -21.14 -8.35
CA HIS A 83 3.92 -21.11 -8.80
C HIS A 83 3.40 -22.49 -9.24
N ALA A 84 4.29 -23.33 -9.80
CA ALA A 84 3.98 -24.70 -10.22
C ALA A 84 3.60 -25.65 -9.06
N THR A 85 3.80 -25.24 -7.81
CA THR A 85 3.51 -26.06 -6.61
C THR A 85 2.27 -25.59 -5.84
N LEU A 86 1.48 -24.68 -6.42
CA LEU A 86 0.26 -24.12 -5.82
C LEU A 86 -1.00 -24.90 -6.21
#